data_AF-A0A1S6QH36-F1
#
_entry.id   AF-A0A1S6QH36-F1
#
_cell.length_a   1.000
_cell.length_b   1.000
_cell.length_c   1.000
_cell.angle_alpha   90.00
_cell.angle_beta   90.00
_cell.angle_gamma   90.00
#
_symmetry.space_group_name_H-M   'P 1'
#
loop_
_entity.id
_entity.type
_entity.pdbx_description
1 polymer ?
#
loop_
_entity_poly.entity_id
_entity_poly.type
_entity_poly.pdbx_seq_one_letter_code
_entity_poly.pdbx_strand_id
1 'polypeptide(L)' 'MEQILPISAIAEDAMRNGAIVEIKLFNKQKVFHRQDLIGNVTGVKDRIITLTNLFNHSKKINEDDIDDIVYITK' A
#
# COMPACT_ATOMS: atom_id res chain seq x y z
N MET A 1 16.20 4.50 19.03
CA MET A 1 15.80 3.30 18.28
C MET A 1 14.68 3.74 17.36
N GLU A 2 14.88 3.76 16.05
CA GLU A 2 13.79 4.03 15.11
C GLU A 2 12.85 2.83 15.09
N GLN A 3 11.57 3.05 15.38
CA GLN A 3 10.56 2.00 15.35
C GLN A 3 10.06 1.88 13.91
N ILE A 4 10.43 0.78 13.24
CA ILE A 4 9.89 0.45 11.92
C ILE A 4 8.50 -0.17 12.15
N LEU A 5 7.44 0.54 11.77
CA LEU A 5 6.09 0.00 11.80
C LEU A 5 5.93 -1.03 10.67
N PRO A 6 5.22 -2.15 10.90
CA PRO A 6 4.91 -3.09 9.83
C PRO A 6 3.99 -2.43 8.80
N ILE A 7 4.15 -2.78 7.52
CA ILE A 7 3.38 -2.21 6.39
C ILE A 7 1.87 -2.39 6.62
N SER A 8 1.47 -3.54 7.17
CA SER A 8 0.09 -3.81 7.58
C SER A 8 -0.47 -2.78 8.56
N ALA A 9 0.32 -2.31 9.54
CA ALA A 9 -0.13 -1.28 10.48
C ALA A 9 -0.34 0.08 9.79
N ILE A 10 0.53 0.44 8.83
CA ILE A 10 0.39 1.66 8.03
C ILE A 10 -0.85 1.57 7.13
N ALA A 11 -1.06 0.42 6.49
CA ALA A 11 -2.23 0.18 5.65
C ALA A 11 -3.54 0.22 6.44
N GLU A 12 -3.57 -0.32 7.66
CA GLU A 12 -4.73 -0.26 8.55
C GLU A 12 -5.07 1.16 8.98
N ASP A 13 -4.06 1.99 9.25
CA ASP A 13 -4.26 3.40 9.56
C ASP A 13 -4.81 4.15 8.35
N ALA A 14 -4.21 3.96 7.17
CA ALA A 14 -4.69 4.56 5.93
C ALA A 14 -6.15 4.17 5.62
N MET A 15 -6.51 2.91 5.86
CA MET A 15 -7.89 2.41 5.72
C MET A 15 -8.84 3.10 6.70
N ARG A 16 -8.46 3.21 7.98
CA ARG A 16 -9.27 3.87 9.02
C ARG A 16 -9.50 5.35 8.74
N ASN A 17 -8.48 6.02 8.21
CA ASN A 17 -8.54 7.45 7.87
C ASN A 17 -9.14 7.71 6.48
N GLY A 18 -9.43 6.68 5.69
CA GLY A 18 -9.89 6.84 4.31
C GLY A 18 -8.88 7.58 3.43
N ALA A 19 -7.59 7.51 3.77
CA ALA A 19 -6.54 8.27 3.10
C ALA A 19 -6.27 7.72 1.70
N ILE A 20 -5.90 8.61 0.77
CA ILE A 20 -5.34 8.21 -0.52
C ILE A 20 -3.84 7.99 -0.31
N VAL A 21 -3.37 6.80 -0.67
CA VAL A 21 -1.98 6.38 -0.53
C VAL A 21 -1.38 5.99 -1.87
N GLU A 22 -0.06 6.12 -1.94
CA GLU A 22 0.80 5.52 -2.95
C GLU A 22 1.46 4.28 -2.34
N ILE A 23 1.18 3.10 -2.89
CA ILE A 23 1.85 1.85 -2.53
C ILE A 23 3.01 1.63 -3.47
N LYS A 24 4.21 1.58 -2.89
CA LYS A 24 5.47 1.30 -3.55
C LYS A 24 5.74 -0.19 -3.49
N LEU A 25 5.84 -0.84 -4.65
CA LEU A 25 6.08 -2.29 -4.72
C LEU A 25 7.58 -2.63 -4.64
N PHE A 26 7.90 -3.75 -3.99
CA PHE A 26 9.25 -4.26 -3.86
C PHE A 26 9.74 -4.83 -5.20
N ASN A 27 10.73 -4.18 -5.80
CA ASN A 27 11.24 -4.55 -7.10
C ASN A 27 12.31 -5.67 -6.98
N LYS A 28 11.92 -6.93 -6.75
CA LYS A 28 12.87 -8.05 -6.60
C LYS A 28 13.71 -8.34 -7.85
N GLN A 29 13.39 -7.74 -8.99
CA GLN A 29 14.24 -7.78 -10.18
C GLN A 29 14.18 -6.41 -10.86
N LYS A 30 15.31 -5.67 -10.90
CA LYS A 30 15.49 -4.38 -11.58
C LYS A 30 15.14 -4.44 -13.09
N VAL A 31 13.87 -4.61 -13.44
CA VAL A 31 13.34 -4.51 -14.79
C VAL A 31 12.43 -3.29 -14.80
N PHE A 32 13.03 -2.12 -15.02
CA PHE A 32 12.47 -0.89 -15.56
C PHE A 32 10.93 -0.77 -15.69
N HIS A 33 10.18 -0.84 -14.59
CA HIS A 33 8.85 -0.23 -14.43
C HIS A 33 8.37 -0.41 -12.98
N ARG A 34 8.74 0.51 -12.09
CA ARG A 34 8.06 0.65 -10.80
C ARG A 34 6.65 1.13 -11.10
N GLN A 35 5.66 0.25 -11.07
CA GLN A 35 4.25 0.66 -11.06
C GLN A 35 3.88 0.97 -9.62
N ASP A 36 3.99 2.24 -9.25
CA ASP A 36 3.41 2.72 -8.00
C ASP A 36 1.88 2.66 -8.13
N LEU A 37 1.24 2.12 -7.09
CA LEU A 37 -0.21 1.91 -7.09
C LEU A 37 -0.86 2.98 -6.21
N ILE A 38 -1.72 3.81 -6.82
CA ILE A 38 -2.38 4.92 -6.12
C ILE A 38 -3.85 4.57 -5.87
N GLY A 39 -4.30 4.76 -4.64
CA GLY A 39 -5.69 4.52 -4.26
C GLY A 39 -5.96 4.58 -2.77
N ASN A 40 -7.15 4.16 -2.36
CA ASN A 40 -7.53 4.00 -0.96
C ASN A 40 -7.33 2.55 -0.53
N VAL A 41 -6.81 2.34 0.67
CA VAL A 41 -6.82 1.01 1.29
C VAL A 41 -8.23 0.71 1.75
N THR A 42 -8.82 -0.35 1.23
CA THR A 42 -10.20 -0.77 1.54
C THR A 42 -10.27 -2.08 2.33
N GLY A 43 -9.12 -2.74 2.56
CA GLY A 43 -9.04 -3.92 3.41
C GLY A 43 -7.62 -4.33 3.74
N VAL A 44 -7.41 -4.80 4.97
CA VAL A 44 -6.16 -5.42 5.44
C VAL A 44 -6.53 -6.70 6.17
N LYS A 45 -6.04 -7.86 5.69
CA LYS A 45 -6.28 -9.17 6.32
C LYS A 45 -5.18 -10.15 5.94
N ASP A 46 -4.67 -10.92 6.91
CA ASP A 46 -3.70 -12.00 6.68
C ASP A 46 -2.50 -11.56 5.80
N ARG A 47 -1.97 -10.35 6.04
CA ARG A 47 -0.88 -9.73 5.27
C ARG A 47 -1.23 -9.44 3.80
N ILE A 48 -2.50 -9.42 3.46
CA ILE A 48 -3.03 -9.01 2.15
C ILE A 48 -3.68 -7.63 2.30
N ILE A 49 -3.22 -6.70 1.49
CA ILE A 49 -3.73 -5.33 1.40
C ILE A 49 -4.58 -5.20 0.13
N THR A 50 -5.81 -4.73 0.28
CA THR A 50 -6.72 -4.41 -0.82
C THR A 50 -6.69 -2.92 -1.07
N LEU A 51 -6.25 -2.52 -2.26
CA LEU A 51 -6.20 -1.14 -2.70
C LEU A 51 -7.27 -0.94 -3.78
N THR A 52 -8.09 0.11 -3.63
CA THR A 52 -9.06 0.53 -4.63
C THR A 52 -8.60 1.85 -5.24
N ASN A 53 -8.40 1.88 -6.56
CA ASN A 53 -7.94 3.08 -7.26
C ASN A 53 -9.10 4.07 -7.51
N LEU A 54 -8.78 5.25 -8.06
CA LEU A 54 -9.76 6.30 -8.38
C LEU A 54 -10.80 5.91 -9.45
N PHE A 55 -10.58 4.80 -10.17
CA PHE A 55 -11.50 4.24 -11.16
C PHE A 55 -12.33 3.07 -10.59
N ASN A 56 -12.38 2.92 -9.27
CA ASN A 56 -13.06 1.82 -8.56
C ASN A 56 -12.55 0.40 -8.90
N HIS A 57 -11.36 0.28 -9.47
CA HIS A 57 -10.72 -1.02 -9.64
C HIS A 57 -9.96 -1.40 -8.37
N SER A 58 -10.23 -2.61 -7.87
CA SER A 58 -9.58 -3.12 -6.66
C SER A 58 -8.50 -4.13 -6.99
N LYS A 59 -7.37 -4.05 -6.28
CA LYS A 59 -6.22 -4.96 -6.41
C LYS A 59 -5.80 -5.45 -5.03
N LYS A 60 -5.52 -6.75 -4.92
CA LYS A 60 -4.97 -7.38 -3.73
C LYS A 60 -3.45 -7.50 -3.88
N ILE A 61 -2.71 -7.13 -2.84
CA ILE A 61 -1.26 -7.04 -2.82
C ILE A 61 -0.78 -7.72 -1.54
N ASN A 62 0.25 -8.57 -1.63
CA ASN A 62 0.87 -9.14 -0.45
C ASN A 62 1.78 -8.09 0.21
N GLU A 63 1.75 -8.00 1.54
CA GLU A 63 2.63 -7.14 2.34
C GLU A 63 4.10 -7.37 2.00
N ASP A 64 4.50 -8.62 1.74
CA ASP A 64 5.87 -8.98 1.38
C ASP A 64 6.32 -8.41 0.01
N ASP A 65 5.38 -7.98 -0.82
CA ASP A 65 5.62 -7.34 -2.12
C ASP A 65 5.58 -5.81 -2.04
N ILE A 66 5.45 -5.24 -0.84
CA ILE A 66 5.38 -3.79 -0.61
C ILE A 66 6.68 -3.32 0.02
N ASP A 67 7.29 -2.32 -0.62
CA ASP A 67 8.46 -1.61 -0.13
C ASP A 67 8.04 -0.53 0.89
N ASP A 68 7.00 0.25 0.55
CA ASP A 68 6.56 1.39 1.36
C ASP A 68 5.11 1.81 1.03
N ILE A 69 4.46 2.53 1.95
CA ILE A 69 3.13 3.15 1.77
C ILE A 69 3.23 4.63 2.13
N VAL A 70 2.98 5.50 1.16
CA VAL A 70 3.09 6.96 1.32
C VAL A 70 1.71 7.61 1.28
N TYR A 71 1.41 8.47 2.24
CA TYR A 71 0.17 9.26 2.25
C TYR A 71 0.27 10.38 1.22
N ILE A 72 -0.70 10.47 0.30
CA ILE A 72 -0.77 11.53 -0.71
C ILE A 72 -1.48 12.77 -0.14
N THR A 73 -2.42 12.57 0.78
CA THR A 73 -3.20 13.64 1.40
C THR A 73 -2.62 14.05 2.75
N LYS A 74 -2.38 15.36 2.94
CA LYS A 74 -2.24 16.02 4.26
C LYS A 74 -3.52 16.75 4.60
#